data_AF-A0A5B7I326-F1
#
_entry.id   AF-A0A5B7I326-F1
#
_cell.length_a   1.000
_cell.length_b   1.000
_cell.length_c   1.000
_cell.angle_alpha   90.00
_cell.angle_beta   90.00
_cell.angle_gamma   90.00
#
_symmetry.space_group_name_H-M   'P 1'
#
loop_
_entity.id
_entity.type
_entity.pdbx_description
1 polymer ?
#
loop_
_entity_poly.entity_id
_entity_poly.type
_entity_poly.pdbx_seq_one_letter_code
_entity_poly.pdbx_strand_id
1 'polypeptide(L)'
;MEKQSDDKRTDMESLPYLLYPPGVVGLATSLSVVRKRRDSFPGFFDFSSNTSRVLGDIQRVFDCAELPYGYYADEANGCAIFHVCLPYINFIEVITRHFSFFCGEGMHRL
;
A
#
# COMPACT_ATOMS: atom_id res chain seq x y z
N MET A 1 0.36 11.35 -23.31
CA MET A 1 1.34 12.19 -22.62
C MET A 1 0.84 12.38 -21.20
N GLU A 2 1.15 11.42 -20.32
CA GLU A 2 0.77 11.44 -18.91
C GLU A 2 1.53 12.55 -18.19
N LYS A 3 0.80 13.47 -17.56
CA LYS A 3 1.34 14.37 -16.54
C LYS A 3 1.10 13.72 -15.19
N GLN A 4 2.13 13.10 -14.62
CA GLN A 4 2.10 12.71 -13.22
C GLN A 4 2.73 13.84 -12.41
N SER A 5 1.87 14.52 -11.64
CA SER A 5 2.19 15.63 -10.76
C SER A 5 3.20 15.22 -9.70
N ASP A 6 4.32 15.94 -9.64
CA ASP A 6 5.33 15.88 -8.58
C ASP A 6 4.72 16.18 -7.20
N ASP A 7 4.80 15.23 -6.26
CA ASP A 7 4.60 15.48 -4.83
C ASP A 7 5.95 15.30 -4.12
N LYS A 8 6.59 16.44 -3.81
CA LYS A 8 7.84 16.51 -3.04
C LYS A 8 7.50 16.37 -1.55
N ARG A 9 7.87 15.25 -0.94
CA ARG A 9 8.12 15.19 0.50
C ARG A 9 9.56 14.75 0.75
N THR A 10 10.43 15.75 0.86
CA THR A 10 11.77 15.67 1.42
C THR A 10 11.64 15.39 2.91
N ASP A 11 12.16 14.27 3.39
CA ASP A 11 12.60 14.12 4.77
C ASP A 11 13.78 13.12 4.77
N MET A 12 14.95 13.73 4.59
CA MET A 12 16.25 13.14 4.81
C MET A 12 16.52 13.20 6.31
N GLU A 13 16.72 12.06 6.99
CA GLU A 13 17.68 12.02 8.09
C GLU A 13 18.09 10.59 8.50
N SER A 14 19.36 10.49 8.88
CA SER A 14 20.01 9.47 9.70
C SER A 14 20.47 8.15 9.05
N LEU A 15 21.70 8.15 8.52
CA LEU A 15 22.56 6.96 8.56
C LEU A 15 23.89 7.31 9.25
N PRO A 16 24.26 6.63 10.36
CA PRO A 16 25.56 6.78 10.98
C PRO A 16 26.55 5.86 10.25
N TYR A 17 27.40 6.41 9.38
CA TYR A 17 28.49 5.67 8.73
C TYR A 17 29.84 6.03 9.35
N LEU A 18 30.11 5.53 10.56
CA LEU A 18 31.47 5.47 11.13
C LEU A 18 32.17 4.17 10.71
N LEU A 19 32.36 3.92 9.41
CA LEU A 19 33.24 2.82 8.96
C LEU A 19 33.68 2.92 7.49
N TYR A 20 34.42 3.96 7.07
CA TYR A 20 35.20 3.90 5.83
C TYR A 20 36.57 4.59 5.98
N PRO A 21 37.67 3.97 5.49
CA PRO A 21 39.01 4.55 5.56
C PRO A 21 39.15 5.76 4.61
N PRO A 22 39.97 6.78 4.96
CA PRO A 22 40.13 7.98 4.16
C PRO A 22 40.90 7.66 2.87
N GLY A 23 40.21 7.64 1.72
CA GLY A 23 40.87 7.53 0.43
C GLY A 23 40.08 6.89 -0.70
N VAL A 24 38.96 6.22 -0.41
CA VAL A 24 38.08 5.67 -1.45
C VAL A 24 36.94 6.64 -1.73
N VAL A 25 37.07 7.40 -2.84
CA VAL A 25 35.94 8.13 -3.43
C VAL A 25 35.03 7.10 -4.10
N GLY A 26 34.09 6.55 -3.34
CA GLY A 26 33.07 5.65 -3.87
C GLY A 26 32.09 6.42 -4.74
N LEU A 27 31.92 6.01 -6.00
CA LEU A 27 30.75 6.40 -6.80
C LEU A 27 29.51 5.84 -6.11
N ALA A 28 28.75 6.70 -5.44
CA ALA A 28 27.45 6.36 -4.89
C ALA A 28 26.50 6.05 -6.05
N THR A 29 26.43 4.79 -6.47
CA THR A 29 25.41 4.33 -7.40
C THR A 29 24.10 4.23 -6.63
N SER A 30 23.13 5.09 -6.96
CA SER A 30 21.81 5.01 -6.36
C SER A 30 21.09 3.80 -6.95
N LEU A 31 20.89 2.75 -6.13
CA LEU A 31 19.98 1.66 -6.49
C LEU A 31 18.56 2.22 -6.46
N SER A 32 17.97 2.38 -7.63
CA SER A 32 16.56 2.77 -7.75
C SER A 32 15.70 1.60 -7.28
N VAL A 33 15.11 1.72 -6.09
CA VAL A 33 14.09 0.77 -5.61
C VAL A 33 12.84 0.97 -6.45
N VAL A 34 12.49 -0.04 -7.25
CA VAL A 34 11.21 -0.05 -7.99
C VAL A 34 10.08 -0.15 -6.97
N ARG A 35 9.26 0.91 -6.86
CA ARG A 35 7.99 0.83 -6.12
C ARG A 35 7.06 -0.10 -6.90
N LYS A 36 6.92 -1.35 -6.44
CA LYS A 36 5.92 -2.28 -6.97
C LYS A 36 4.54 -1.76 -6.61
N ARG A 37 3.62 -1.65 -7.59
CA ARG A 37 2.19 -1.46 -7.28
C ARG A 37 1.70 -2.69 -6.53
N ARG A 38 1.00 -2.44 -5.43
CA ARG A 38 0.59 -3.45 -4.45
C ARG A 38 -0.94 -3.47 -4.46
N ASP A 39 -1.49 -4.31 -5.34
CA ASP A 39 -2.92 -4.58 -5.43
C ASP A 39 -3.26 -5.71 -4.45
N SER A 40 -4.36 -5.58 -3.73
CA SER A 40 -4.91 -6.63 -2.86
C SER A 40 -5.63 -7.69 -3.70
N PHE A 41 -5.73 -8.92 -3.18
CA PHE A 41 -6.54 -9.97 -3.77
C PHE A 41 -7.16 -10.86 -2.68
N PRO A 42 -8.19 -11.66 -3.00
CA PRO A 42 -8.80 -12.57 -2.04
C PRO A 42 -7.75 -13.48 -1.41
N GLY A 43 -7.64 -13.44 -0.08
CA GLY A 43 -6.61 -14.20 0.65
C GLY A 43 -5.25 -13.50 0.81
N PHE A 44 -5.01 -12.33 0.22
CA PHE A 44 -3.81 -11.52 0.49
C PHE A 44 -4.10 -10.02 0.35
N PHE A 45 -4.17 -9.36 1.51
CA PHE A 45 -4.27 -7.91 1.54
C PHE A 45 -2.87 -7.30 1.67
N ASP A 46 -2.60 -6.31 0.83
CA ASP A 46 -1.32 -5.63 0.83
C ASP A 46 -1.42 -4.33 1.65
N PHE A 47 -1.24 -4.47 2.96
CA PHE A 47 -1.25 -3.35 3.89
C PHE A 47 0.18 -2.83 4.19
N SER A 48 0.28 -1.78 5.01
CA SER A 48 1.56 -1.43 5.61
C SER A 48 2.01 -2.59 6.52
N SER A 49 3.33 -2.81 6.63
CA SER A 49 3.93 -3.96 7.31
C SER A 49 3.60 -4.10 8.80
N ASN A 50 2.84 -3.16 9.38
CA ASN A 50 2.48 -3.15 10.79
C ASN A 50 0.97 -3.35 11.04
N THR A 51 0.14 -3.54 10.02
CA THR A 51 -1.33 -3.61 10.18
C THR A 51 -1.78 -4.82 11.00
N SER A 52 -1.15 -5.98 10.82
CA SER A 52 -1.41 -7.17 11.66
C SER A 52 -1.03 -6.97 13.13
N ARG A 53 -0.13 -6.03 13.43
CA ARG A 53 0.26 -5.71 14.81
C ARG A 53 -0.77 -4.83 15.52
N VAL A 54 -1.52 -4.03 14.76
CA VAL A 54 -2.56 -3.13 15.29
C VAL A 54 -3.90 -3.86 15.39
N LEU A 55 -4.28 -4.62 14.37
CA LEU A 55 -5.60 -5.27 14.28
C LEU A 55 -5.59 -6.73 14.75
N GLY A 56 -4.42 -7.34 14.94
CA GLY A 56 -4.30 -8.73 15.33
C GLY A 56 -4.63 -9.69 14.19
N ASP A 57 -5.54 -10.64 14.45
CA ASP A 57 -5.95 -11.64 13.46
C ASP A 57 -6.99 -11.04 12.50
N ILE A 58 -6.62 -10.93 11.23
CA ILE A 58 -7.43 -10.28 10.19
C ILE A 58 -8.02 -11.35 9.28
N GLN A 59 -9.35 -11.35 9.16
CA GLN A 59 -10.07 -12.20 8.22
C GLN A 59 -9.90 -11.69 6.80
N ARG A 60 -9.56 -12.58 5.84
CA ARG A 60 -9.25 -12.20 4.45
C ARG A 60 -10.29 -12.70 3.46
N VAL A 61 -11.56 -12.38 3.73
CA VAL A 61 -12.72 -12.94 3.02
C VAL A 61 -13.32 -11.96 2.00
N PHE A 62 -12.95 -10.67 2.04
CA PHE A 62 -13.48 -9.66 1.13
C PHE A 62 -12.97 -9.82 -0.32
N ASP A 63 -13.87 -9.68 -1.30
CA ASP A 63 -13.58 -9.71 -2.74
C ASP A 63 -14.40 -8.65 -3.51
N CYS A 64 -13.80 -8.08 -4.56
CA CYS A 64 -14.39 -7.09 -5.45
C CYS A 64 -15.10 -7.70 -6.67
N ALA A 65 -15.13 -9.03 -6.85
CA ALA A 65 -15.60 -9.70 -8.07
C ALA A 65 -17.01 -9.28 -8.54
N GLU A 66 -17.95 -9.06 -7.61
CA GLU A 66 -19.35 -8.72 -7.92
C GLU A 66 -19.76 -7.33 -7.43
N LEU A 67 -18.79 -6.50 -7.05
CA LEU A 67 -19.05 -5.18 -6.49
C LEU A 67 -18.80 -4.08 -7.52
N PRO A 68 -19.69 -3.08 -7.63
CA PRO A 68 -19.44 -1.91 -8.46
C PRO A 68 -18.26 -1.09 -7.91
N TYR A 69 -17.82 -0.10 -8.69
CA TYR A 69 -16.84 0.88 -8.20
C TYR A 69 -17.31 1.51 -6.88
N GLY A 70 -16.47 1.46 -5.85
CA GLY A 70 -16.85 1.99 -4.54
C GLY A 70 -15.87 1.71 -3.42
N TYR A 71 -16.25 2.21 -2.25
CA TYR A 71 -15.58 1.99 -0.96
C TYR A 71 -16.47 1.09 -0.12
N TYR A 72 -15.90 0.02 0.41
CA TYR A 72 -16.63 -1.02 1.14
C TYR A 72 -16.01 -1.23 2.50
N ALA A 73 -16.82 -1.21 3.54
CA ALA A 73 -16.38 -1.54 4.89
C ALA A 73 -16.30 -3.07 5.02
N ASP A 74 -15.21 -3.56 5.60
CA ASP A 74 -15.06 -4.98 5.89
C ASP A 74 -15.77 -5.35 7.20
N GLU A 75 -16.97 -5.91 7.07
CA GLU A 75 -17.78 -6.34 8.21
C GLU A 75 -17.16 -7.53 8.96
N ALA A 76 -16.41 -8.39 8.28
CA ALA A 76 -15.76 -9.55 8.91
C ALA A 76 -14.66 -9.13 9.89
N ASN A 77 -14.10 -7.93 9.69
CA ASN A 77 -13.10 -7.31 10.57
C ASN A 77 -13.67 -6.14 11.38
N GLY A 78 -14.99 -6.12 11.65
CA GLY A 78 -15.62 -5.13 12.52
C GLY A 78 -15.51 -3.69 12.00
N CYS A 79 -15.49 -3.51 10.67
CA CYS A 79 -15.32 -2.23 9.98
C CYS A 79 -13.98 -1.53 10.25
N ALA A 80 -12.98 -2.25 10.79
CA ALA A 80 -11.65 -1.71 11.03
C ALA A 80 -10.78 -1.67 9.76
N ILE A 81 -11.28 -2.21 8.66
CA ILE A 81 -10.65 -2.23 7.34
C ILE A 81 -11.70 -1.76 6.33
N PHE A 82 -11.25 -1.00 5.33
CA PHE A 82 -12.06 -0.69 4.17
C PHE A 82 -11.32 -1.04 2.88
N HIS A 83 -12.09 -1.41 1.87
CA HIS A 83 -11.61 -1.82 0.56
C HIS A 83 -12.10 -0.88 -0.52
N VAL A 84 -11.27 -0.66 -1.53
CA VAL A 84 -11.61 0.09 -2.73
C VAL A 84 -11.59 -0.85 -3.92
N CYS A 85 -12.74 -0.96 -4.59
CA CYS A 85 -12.87 -1.71 -5.83
C CYS A 85 -12.83 -0.70 -6.98
N LEU A 86 -11.74 -0.71 -7.76
CA LEU A 86 -11.50 0.22 -8.86
C LEU A 86 -11.52 -0.54 -10.20
N PRO A 87 -12.53 -0.35 -11.06
CA PRO A 87 -12.49 -0.90 -12.40
C PRO A 87 -11.38 -0.19 -13.19
N TYR A 88 -10.47 -0.98 -13.73
CA TYR A 88 -9.32 -0.52 -14.50
C TYR A 88 -9.33 -1.19 -15.87
N ILE A 89 -9.30 -0.39 -16.93
CA ILE A 89 -9.25 -0.90 -18.30
C ILE A 89 -7.78 -1.17 -18.62
N ASN A 90 -7.43 -2.43 -18.85
CA ASN A 90 -6.11 -2.84 -19.28
C ASN A 90 -6.18 -3.29 -20.74
N PHE A 91 -5.77 -2.40 -21.64
CA PHE A 91 -5.83 -2.53 -23.11
C PHE A 91 -7.25 -2.76 -23.65
N ILE A 92 -7.81 -3.95 -23.44
CA ILE A 92 -9.10 -4.41 -23.98
C ILE A 92 -9.97 -5.05 -22.88
N GLU A 93 -9.39 -5.39 -21.72
CA GLU A 93 -10.08 -6.06 -20.63
C GLU A 93 -10.37 -5.09 -19.47
N VAL A 94 -11.55 -5.24 -18.85
CA VAL A 94 -11.89 -4.54 -17.60
C VAL A 94 -11.47 -5.43 -16.45
N ILE A 95 -10.44 -5.01 -15.72
CA ILE A 95 -9.91 -5.69 -14.54
C ILE A 95 -10.26 -4.85 -13.32
N THR A 96 -10.82 -5.44 -12.28
CA THR A 96 -11.04 -4.73 -11.03
C THR A 96 -9.78 -4.77 -10.17
N ARG A 97 -9.18 -3.61 -9.92
CA ARG A 97 -8.11 -3.47 -8.93
C ARG A 97 -8.72 -3.32 -7.55
N HIS A 98 -8.18 -4.08 -6.62
CA HIS A 98 -8.61 -4.09 -5.23
C HIS A 98 -7.51 -3.46 -4.37
N PHE A 99 -7.89 -2.52 -3.52
CA PHE A 99 -7.01 -1.93 -2.52
C PHE A 99 -7.61 -2.08 -1.14
N SER A 100 -6.78 -2.28 -0.13
CA SER A 100 -7.23 -2.49 1.25
C SER A 100 -6.49 -1.51 2.17
N PHE A 101 -7.23 -0.87 3.07
CA PHE A 101 -6.71 0.12 4.00
C PHE A 101 -7.26 -0.14 5.39
N PHE A 102 -6.42 0.05 6.41
CA PHE A 102 -6.88 0.00 7.79
C PHE A 102 -7.47 1.35 8.20
N CYS A 103 -8.51 1.30 9.00
CA CYS A 103 -9.06 2.46 9.68
C CYS A 103 -8.06 2.89 10.77
N GLY A 104 -7.61 4.14 10.72
CA GLY A 104 -6.76 4.73 11.77
C GLY A 104 -7.49 4.87 13.12
N GLU A 105 -6.76 5.32 14.13
CA GLU A 105 -7.29 5.44 15.50
C GLU A 105 -8.55 6.33 15.56
N GLY A 106 -9.62 5.82 16.18
CA GLY A 106 -10.88 6.54 16.41
C GLY A 106 -12.01 6.34 15.39
N MET A 107 -11.79 5.55 14.32
CA MET A 107 -12.84 5.23 13.31
C MET A 107 -13.34 3.78 13.36
N HIS A 108 -12.89 2.99 14.32
CA HIS A 108 -13.51 1.71 14.68
C HIS A 108 -14.75 1.96 15.55
N ARG A 109 -15.89 1.32 15.21
CA ARG A 109 -17.18 1.47 15.91
C ARG A 109 -17.01 1.41 17.43
N LEU A 110 -17.49 2.46 18.11
CA LEU A 110 -17.91 2.41 19.53
C LEU A 110 -19.18 1.58 19.68
#